data_AF-A0A4Z1INR4-F1
#
_entry.id   AF-A0A4Z1INR4-F1
#
_cell.length_a   1.000
_cell.length_b   1.000
_cell.length_c   1.000
_cell.angle_alpha   90.00
_cell.angle_beta   90.00
_cell.angle_gamma   90.00
#
_symmetry.space_group_name_H-M   'P 1'
#
loop_
_entity.id
_entity.type
_entity.pdbx_description
1 polymer ?
#
loop_
_entity_poly.entity_id
_entity_poly.type
_entity_poly.pdbx_seq_one_letter_code
_entity_poly.pdbx_strand_id
1 'polypeptide(L)'
;MAFQDHNIEKLDDTKASVGSNPQPSEPTTLIIPPKGGLTGWLCVIGCSMCMFSSFGFLNAYVLFTSRAYVLEYTAHSKHTELECFRRTTNFTNSPCLMWLPAPLFGRILDTYGPTPVLIPCSVLCVFSLCMTSLCHKYYQIILAQGVGFGFGACGIFVAAFVCAGQWFEKRRGLALGIVTAGNSLGTNLIPTFVALSLLLWGSGE
;
A
#
# COMPACT_ATOMS: atom_id res chain seq x y z
N MET A 1 6.51 69.63 -24.70
CA MET A 1 5.24 70.19 -24.20
C MET A 1 4.17 69.16 -24.49
N ALA A 2 3.43 68.74 -23.46
CA ALA A 2 2.34 67.75 -23.43
C ALA A 2 2.74 66.29 -23.71
N PHE A 3 2.87 65.43 -22.69
CA PHE A 3 1.79 64.76 -21.92
C PHE A 3 0.96 63.81 -22.79
N GLN A 4 1.37 62.54 -22.80
CA GLN A 4 0.53 61.40 -23.17
C GLN A 4 -0.12 60.89 -21.87
N ASP A 5 -1.45 60.88 -21.86
CA ASP A 5 -2.36 60.38 -20.82
C ASP A 5 -1.87 59.05 -20.19
N HIS A 6 -1.72 58.92 -18.87
CA HIS A 6 -2.72 58.85 -17.81
C HIS A 6 -3.84 57.80 -18.06
N ASN A 7 -3.88 56.78 -17.19
CA ASN A 7 -4.83 55.64 -17.11
C ASN A 7 -4.70 54.60 -18.24
N ILE A 8 -4.30 53.35 -18.02
CA ILE A 8 -4.67 52.36 -16.99
C ILE A 8 -3.44 51.46 -16.88
N GLU A 9 -2.73 51.36 -15.76
CA GLU A 9 -2.75 50.13 -14.96
C GLU A 9 -2.12 50.46 -13.59
N LYS A 10 -2.91 51.08 -12.70
CA LYS A 10 -2.66 50.88 -11.28
C LYS A 10 -3.02 49.42 -11.01
N LEU A 11 -2.11 48.64 -10.45
CA LEU A 11 -2.17 48.23 -9.04
C LEU A 11 -1.16 47.11 -8.77
N ASP A 12 -0.62 47.19 -7.57
CA ASP A 12 0.20 46.20 -6.87
C ASP A 12 1.67 46.16 -7.30
N ASP A 13 2.51 47.04 -6.73
CA ASP A 13 3.03 46.88 -5.35
C ASP A 13 3.57 45.44 -5.19
N THR A 14 4.86 45.17 -5.14
CA THR A 14 5.73 45.59 -4.04
C THR A 14 7.11 44.98 -4.31
N LYS A 15 8.12 45.85 -4.41
CA LYS A 15 9.47 45.75 -3.82
C LYS A 15 10.08 44.34 -3.72
N ALA A 16 11.18 44.07 -4.41
CA ALA A 16 12.53 44.38 -3.90
C ALA A 16 12.66 44.00 -2.41
N SER A 17 13.44 43.02 -1.98
CA SER A 17 14.82 42.71 -2.33
C SER A 17 15.26 41.58 -1.40
N VAL A 18 16.12 40.66 -1.84
CA VAL A 18 17.33 40.22 -1.12
C VAL A 18 18.17 39.46 -2.14
N GLY A 19 19.30 40.04 -2.54
CA GLY A 19 20.38 39.30 -3.17
C GLY A 19 21.21 38.59 -2.12
N SER A 20 21.68 37.38 -2.43
CA SER A 20 23.05 36.92 -2.13
C SER A 20 23.32 35.52 -2.71
N ASN A 21 24.11 35.53 -3.78
CA ASN A 21 25.04 34.49 -4.27
C ASN A 21 24.51 33.11 -4.74
N PRO A 22 24.89 32.65 -5.96
CA PRO A 22 24.55 31.32 -6.43
C PRO A 22 25.52 30.28 -5.86
N GLN A 23 25.06 29.48 -4.89
CA GLN A 23 25.62 28.14 -4.72
C GLN A 23 25.05 27.29 -5.87
N PRO A 24 25.88 26.72 -6.75
CA PRO A 24 25.43 25.62 -7.59
C PRO A 24 25.16 24.46 -6.62
N SER A 25 23.92 24.33 -6.15
CA SER A 25 23.47 23.04 -5.63
C SER A 25 23.72 22.07 -6.77
N GLU A 26 24.67 21.16 -6.55
CA GLU A 26 24.99 20.08 -7.47
C GLU A 26 23.71 19.60 -8.13
N PRO A 27 23.67 19.46 -9.46
CA PRO A 27 22.53 18.82 -10.07
C PRO A 27 22.47 17.43 -9.45
N THR A 28 21.55 17.24 -8.48
CA THR A 28 21.10 15.93 -8.04
C THR A 28 20.81 15.23 -9.33
N THR A 29 21.73 14.36 -9.71
CA THR A 29 21.75 13.73 -11.02
C THR A 29 20.37 13.15 -11.17
N LEU A 30 19.56 13.77 -12.04
CA LEU A 30 18.31 13.20 -12.46
C LEU A 30 18.72 11.87 -13.07
N ILE A 31 18.64 10.80 -12.27
CA ILE A 31 18.86 9.44 -12.71
C ILE A 31 17.70 9.21 -13.67
N ILE A 32 17.93 9.58 -14.93
CA ILE A 32 17.07 9.25 -16.06
C ILE A 32 16.82 7.75 -15.90
N PRO A 33 15.57 7.30 -15.66
CA PRO A 33 15.30 5.90 -15.41
C PRO A 33 15.88 5.12 -16.60
N PRO A 34 16.75 4.12 -16.34
CA PRO A 34 17.46 3.43 -17.40
C PRO A 34 16.42 2.95 -18.39
N LYS A 35 16.58 3.34 -19.67
CA LYS A 35 15.68 2.96 -20.77
C LYS A 35 15.32 1.49 -20.60
N GLY A 36 14.06 1.24 -20.23
CA GLY A 36 13.60 -0.03 -19.68
C GLY A 36 14.17 -1.25 -20.40
N GLY A 37 15.12 -1.90 -19.74
CA GLY A 37 15.68 -3.20 -20.10
C GLY A 37 15.16 -4.31 -19.17
N LEU A 38 15.84 -5.46 -19.16
CA LEU A 38 15.54 -6.60 -18.28
C LEU A 38 15.37 -6.21 -16.81
N THR A 39 16.19 -5.28 -16.31
CA THR A 39 16.16 -4.81 -14.91
C THR A 39 14.85 -4.12 -14.53
N GLY A 40 14.27 -3.34 -15.44
CA GLY A 40 12.97 -2.68 -15.21
C GLY A 40 11.82 -3.70 -15.16
N TRP A 41 11.86 -4.71 -16.03
CA TRP A 41 10.90 -5.81 -16.01
C TRP A 41 11.03 -6.69 -14.77
N LEU A 42 12.26 -6.98 -14.33
CA LEU A 42 12.51 -7.68 -13.06
C LEU A 42 11.99 -6.89 -11.86
N CYS A 43 12.14 -5.56 -11.85
CA CYS A 43 11.57 -4.70 -10.82
C CYS A 43 10.02 -4.77 -10.82
N VAL A 44 9.39 -4.72 -12.00
CA VAL A 44 7.92 -4.85 -12.13
C VAL A 44 7.43 -6.21 -11.64
N ILE A 45 8.14 -7.30 -11.97
CA ILE A 45 7.83 -8.64 -11.47
C ILE A 45 7.99 -8.69 -9.94
N GLY A 46 9.05 -8.13 -9.38
CA GLY A 46 9.24 -8.04 -7.93
C GLY A 46 8.14 -7.25 -7.24
N CYS A 47 7.72 -6.12 -7.80
CA CYS A 47 6.58 -5.33 -7.33
C CYS A 47 5.28 -6.14 -7.39
N SER A 48 5.06 -6.87 -8.49
CA SER A 48 3.91 -7.76 -8.67
C SER A 48 3.88 -8.88 -7.63
N MET A 49 5.03 -9.50 -7.30
CA MET A 49 5.12 -10.53 -6.26
C MET A 49 4.88 -9.97 -4.85
N CYS A 50 5.39 -8.77 -4.55
CA CYS A 50 5.13 -8.11 -3.26
C CYS A 50 3.64 -7.80 -3.08
N MET A 51 2.99 -7.34 -4.15
CA MET A 51 1.56 -7.07 -4.19
C MET A 51 0.73 -8.36 -4.07
N PHE A 52 1.11 -9.40 -4.81
CA PHE A 52 0.51 -10.73 -4.73
C PHE A 52 0.51 -11.26 -3.29
N SER A 53 1.66 -11.20 -2.62
CA SER A 53 1.81 -11.66 -1.23
C SER A 53 0.96 -10.84 -0.27
N SER A 54 1.10 -9.51 -0.31
CA SER A 54 0.44 -8.62 0.66
C SER A 54 -1.09 -8.72 0.60
N PHE A 55 -1.67 -8.66 -0.59
CA PHE A 55 -3.12 -8.75 -0.75
C PHE A 55 -3.66 -10.18 -0.67
N GLY A 56 -2.85 -11.17 -1.06
CA GLY A 56 -3.24 -12.57 -0.90
C GLY A 56 -3.35 -12.96 0.57
N PHE A 57 -2.41 -12.53 1.43
CA PHE A 57 -2.49 -12.74 2.88
C PHE A 57 -3.67 -12.00 3.53
N LEU A 58 -3.96 -10.77 3.10
CA LEU A 58 -5.13 -10.03 3.58
C LEU A 58 -6.44 -10.80 3.31
N ASN A 59 -6.60 -11.33 2.11
CA ASN A 59 -7.81 -12.08 1.75
C ASN A 59 -7.86 -13.46 2.43
N ALA A 60 -6.73 -14.14 2.58
CA ALA A 60 -6.65 -15.41 3.30
C ALA A 60 -7.08 -15.26 4.76
N TYR A 61 -6.65 -14.19 5.44
CA TYR A 61 -7.01 -13.91 6.82
C TYR A 61 -8.53 -13.74 7.02
N VAL A 62 -9.21 -13.07 6.08
CA VAL A 62 -10.68 -12.93 6.09
C VAL A 62 -11.35 -14.30 6.03
N LEU A 63 -10.85 -15.19 5.16
CA LEU A 63 -11.36 -16.56 5.04
C LEU A 63 -11.13 -17.38 6.32
N PHE A 64 -9.95 -17.30 6.94
CA PHE A 64 -9.65 -17.98 8.21
C PHE A 64 -10.60 -17.54 9.33
N THR A 65 -10.77 -16.23 9.48
CA THR A 65 -11.69 -15.67 10.48
C THR A 65 -13.12 -16.12 10.20
N SER A 66 -13.53 -16.23 8.93
CA SER A 66 -14.86 -16.72 8.54
C SER A 66 -15.10 -18.21 8.85
N ARG A 67 -14.08 -19.07 8.77
CA ARG A 67 -14.20 -20.50 9.06
C ARG A 67 -14.16 -20.80 10.56
N ALA A 68 -13.24 -20.18 11.30
CA ALA A 68 -13.24 -20.25 12.76
C ALA A 68 -14.59 -19.78 13.33
N TYR A 69 -15.14 -18.72 12.71
CA TYR A 69 -16.49 -18.24 12.97
C TYR A 69 -17.58 -19.28 12.71
N VAL A 70 -17.58 -19.97 11.56
CA VAL A 70 -18.63 -20.97 11.24
C VAL A 70 -18.64 -22.12 12.24
N LEU A 71 -17.47 -22.58 12.69
CA LEU A 71 -17.32 -23.65 13.67
C LEU A 71 -17.83 -23.23 15.07
N GLU A 72 -17.51 -22.01 15.51
CA GLU A 72 -18.07 -21.47 16.77
C GLU A 72 -19.57 -21.20 16.68
N TYR A 73 -20.06 -20.76 15.52
CA TYR A 73 -21.47 -20.45 15.27
C TYR A 73 -22.37 -21.68 15.27
N THR A 74 -21.83 -22.86 14.91
CA THR A 74 -22.56 -24.13 15.02
C THR A 74 -22.65 -24.62 16.47
N ALA A 75 -21.77 -24.15 17.36
CA ALA A 75 -21.70 -24.58 18.75
C ALA A 75 -22.46 -23.67 19.74
N HIS A 76 -22.71 -22.39 19.41
CA HIS A 76 -23.40 -21.46 20.32
C HIS A 76 -24.29 -20.45 19.59
N SER A 77 -25.61 -20.60 19.72
CA SER A 77 -26.64 -19.73 19.14
C SER A 77 -26.68 -18.32 19.75
N LYS A 78 -25.64 -17.50 19.54
CA LYS A 78 -25.63 -16.06 19.87
C LYS A 78 -25.39 -15.21 18.62
N HIS A 79 -26.48 -14.98 17.89
CA HIS A 79 -26.49 -14.34 16.57
C HIS A 79 -26.08 -12.85 16.56
N THR A 80 -26.25 -12.10 17.65
CA THR A 80 -26.18 -10.62 17.63
C THR A 80 -24.79 -10.03 17.89
N GLU A 81 -24.01 -10.57 18.84
CA GLU A 81 -22.67 -10.06 19.16
C GLU A 81 -21.64 -10.42 18.08
N LEU A 82 -21.88 -11.52 17.37
CA LEU A 82 -21.01 -12.10 16.34
C LEU A 82 -21.13 -11.42 14.96
N GLU A 83 -22.34 -11.03 14.55
CA GLU A 83 -22.57 -10.18 13.38
C GLU A 83 -21.88 -8.82 13.52
N CYS A 84 -21.92 -8.24 14.73
CA CYS A 84 -21.23 -7.01 15.08
C CYS A 84 -19.71 -7.18 15.00
N PHE A 85 -19.17 -8.32 15.47
CA PHE A 85 -17.75 -8.62 15.38
C PHE A 85 -17.26 -8.79 13.93
N ARG A 86 -18.03 -9.48 13.08
CA ARG A 86 -17.72 -9.64 11.66
C ARG A 86 -17.77 -8.30 10.92
N ARG A 87 -18.80 -7.49 11.20
CA ARG A 87 -18.97 -6.17 10.59
C ARG A 87 -17.85 -5.22 11.06
N THR A 88 -17.50 -5.24 12.35
CA THR A 88 -16.40 -4.43 12.91
C THR A 88 -15.02 -4.88 12.41
N THR A 89 -14.73 -6.18 12.34
CA THR A 89 -13.39 -6.66 11.92
C THR A 89 -13.12 -6.44 10.43
N ASN A 90 -14.14 -6.60 9.57
CA ASN A 90 -14.06 -6.22 8.16
C ASN A 90 -14.02 -4.70 7.97
N PHE A 91 -14.64 -3.93 8.88
CA PHE A 91 -14.61 -2.47 8.87
C PHE A 91 -13.32 -1.88 9.46
N THR A 92 -12.63 -2.58 10.38
CA THR A 92 -11.34 -2.14 10.94
C THR A 92 -10.16 -2.56 10.06
N ASN A 93 -10.23 -3.70 9.37
CA ASN A 93 -9.35 -4.03 8.23
C ASN A 93 -9.79 -3.33 6.93
N SER A 94 -10.69 -2.34 7.02
CA SER A 94 -11.16 -1.65 5.83
C SER A 94 -9.99 -0.93 5.15
N PRO A 95 -10.05 -0.78 3.82
CA PRO A 95 -9.08 0.00 3.06
C PRO A 95 -8.86 1.40 3.66
N CYS A 96 -9.78 1.96 4.45
CA CYS A 96 -9.54 3.22 5.14
C CYS A 96 -8.25 3.22 5.98
N LEU A 97 -7.94 2.19 6.78
CA LEU A 97 -6.70 2.17 7.58
C LEU A 97 -5.45 1.98 6.72
N MET A 98 -5.55 1.23 5.63
CA MET A 98 -4.45 1.01 4.70
C MET A 98 -4.18 2.24 3.82
N TRP A 99 -5.21 3.00 3.46
CA TRP A 99 -5.10 4.13 2.54
C TRP A 99 -4.93 5.49 3.24
N LEU A 100 -5.32 5.61 4.52
CA LEU A 100 -5.05 6.80 5.33
C LEU A 100 -3.57 7.22 5.36
N PRO A 101 -2.59 6.31 5.52
CA PRO A 101 -1.17 6.66 5.50
C PRO A 101 -0.59 6.79 4.08
N ALA A 102 -1.33 6.51 3.02
CA ALA A 102 -0.85 6.58 1.64
C ALA A 102 -0.24 7.95 1.24
N PRO A 103 -0.86 9.12 1.53
CA PRO A 103 -0.25 10.41 1.23
C PRO A 103 1.03 10.68 2.04
N LEU A 104 1.11 10.16 3.28
CA LEU A 104 2.31 10.29 4.11
C LEU A 104 3.45 9.49 3.50
N PHE A 105 3.20 8.23 3.12
CA PHE A 105 4.17 7.39 2.42
C PHE A 105 4.55 7.97 1.06
N GLY A 106 3.62 8.58 0.33
CA GLY A 106 3.91 9.29 -0.92
C GLY A 106 4.99 10.37 -0.73
N ARG A 107 4.82 11.25 0.26
CA ARG A 107 5.82 12.30 0.57
C ARG A 107 7.17 11.72 1.01
N ILE A 108 7.15 10.65 1.81
CA ILE A 108 8.38 9.99 2.27
C ILE A 108 9.12 9.38 1.07
N LEU A 109 8.41 8.72 0.15
CA LEU A 109 8.97 8.14 -1.06
C LEU A 109 9.54 9.19 -2.00
N ASP A 110 8.88 10.33 -2.13
CA ASP A 110 9.37 11.45 -2.94
C ASP A 110 10.66 12.06 -2.36
N THR A 111 10.86 12.01 -1.04
CA THR A 111 12.02 12.61 -0.36
C THR A 111 13.21 11.65 -0.22
N TYR A 112 12.95 10.40 0.18
CA TYR A 112 13.98 9.41 0.52
C TYR A 112 14.17 8.34 -0.56
N GLY A 113 13.31 8.31 -1.57
CA GLY A 113 13.27 7.26 -2.58
C GLY A 113 12.59 5.96 -2.11
N PRO A 114 12.40 4.99 -3.01
CA PRO A 114 11.60 3.80 -2.74
C PRO A 114 12.28 2.73 -1.89
N THR A 115 13.59 2.55 -2.05
CA THR A 115 14.37 1.49 -1.39
C THR A 115 14.36 1.56 0.14
N PRO A 116 14.63 2.71 0.79
CA PRO A 116 14.67 2.80 2.26
C PRO A 116 13.29 2.69 2.92
N VAL A 117 12.19 2.82 2.16
CA VAL A 117 10.82 2.62 2.67
C VAL A 117 10.41 1.16 2.58
N LEU A 118 10.82 0.46 1.53
CA LEU A 118 10.39 -0.92 1.28
C LEU A 118 10.92 -1.91 2.33
N ILE A 119 12.16 -1.74 2.79
CA ILE A 119 12.79 -2.59 3.81
C ILE A 119 12.04 -2.54 5.15
N PRO A 120 11.86 -1.39 5.83
CA PRO A 120 11.17 -1.35 7.12
C PRO A 120 9.70 -1.78 7.01
N CYS A 121 9.02 -1.45 5.91
CA CYS A 121 7.65 -1.88 5.70
C CYS A 121 7.54 -3.41 5.56
N SER A 122 8.47 -4.05 4.85
CA SER A 122 8.50 -5.52 4.72
C SER A 122 8.74 -6.21 6.07
N VAL A 123 9.66 -5.69 6.88
CA VAL A 123 9.92 -6.21 8.23
C VAL A 123 8.69 -6.03 9.11
N LEU A 124 8.02 -4.87 9.02
CA LEU A 124 6.79 -4.60 9.77
C LEU A 124 5.65 -5.55 9.36
N CYS A 125 5.50 -5.88 8.07
CA CYS A 125 4.53 -6.86 7.60
C CYS A 125 4.80 -8.26 8.18
N VAL A 126 6.05 -8.72 8.12
CA VAL A 126 6.43 -10.04 8.67
C VAL A 126 6.24 -10.06 10.19
N PHE A 127 6.66 -9.01 10.89
CA PHE A 127 6.47 -8.88 12.33
C PHE A 127 4.99 -8.92 12.71
N SER A 128 4.15 -8.19 11.97
CA SER A 128 2.70 -8.17 12.21
C SER A 128 2.07 -9.53 11.98
N LEU A 129 2.50 -10.26 10.94
CA LEU A 129 2.04 -11.62 10.66
C LEU A 129 2.45 -12.60 11.78
N CYS A 130 3.69 -12.52 12.27
CA CYS A 130 4.15 -13.32 13.40
C CYS A 130 3.37 -12.99 14.69
N MET A 131 3.12 -11.69 14.92
CA MET A 131 2.39 -11.23 16.10
C MET A 131 0.93 -11.73 16.08
N THR A 132 0.28 -11.72 14.92
CA THR A 132 -1.07 -12.28 14.76
C THR A 132 -1.14 -13.75 15.18
N SER A 133 -0.09 -14.54 14.93
CA SER A 133 -0.04 -15.95 15.33
C SER A 133 0.00 -16.17 16.86
N LEU A 134 0.46 -15.18 17.64
CA LEU A 134 0.57 -15.27 19.11
C LEU A 134 -0.63 -14.62 19.83
N CYS A 135 -1.53 -13.97 19.10
CA CYS A 135 -2.64 -13.23 19.68
C CYS A 135 -3.83 -14.15 19.99
N HIS A 136 -4.24 -14.20 21.26
CA HIS A 136 -5.42 -14.95 21.70
C HIS A 136 -6.66 -14.07 21.92
N LYS A 137 -6.49 -12.74 22.00
CA LYS A 137 -7.59 -11.78 22.19
C LYS A 137 -7.91 -11.03 20.91
N TYR A 138 -9.20 -10.84 20.65
CA TYR A 138 -9.68 -10.18 19.44
C TYR A 138 -9.11 -8.76 19.22
N TYR A 139 -9.01 -7.95 20.27
CA TYR A 139 -8.44 -6.60 20.17
C TYR A 139 -6.97 -6.60 19.74
N GLN A 140 -6.19 -7.59 20.20
CA GLN A 140 -4.76 -7.69 19.87
C GLN A 140 -4.57 -8.06 18.41
N ILE A 141 -5.43 -8.93 17.89
CA ILE A 141 -5.43 -9.30 16.47
C ILE A 141 -5.80 -8.09 15.62
N ILE A 142 -6.82 -7.32 16.01
CA ILE A 142 -7.24 -6.11 15.29
C ILE A 142 -6.10 -5.07 15.24
N LEU A 143 -5.36 -4.89 16.34
CA LEU A 143 -4.24 -3.96 16.38
C LEU A 143 -3.03 -4.46 15.56
N ALA A 144 -2.64 -5.73 15.72
CA ALA A 144 -1.51 -6.30 15.01
C ALA A 144 -1.75 -6.38 13.49
N GLN A 145 -2.91 -6.90 13.08
CA GLN A 145 -3.29 -7.09 11.69
C GLN A 145 -3.77 -5.77 11.05
N GLY A 146 -4.69 -5.05 11.69
CA GLY A 146 -5.30 -3.86 11.11
C GLY A 146 -4.32 -2.69 11.04
N VAL A 147 -3.67 -2.37 12.16
CA VAL A 147 -2.75 -1.22 12.23
C VAL A 147 -1.35 -1.63 11.75
N GLY A 148 -0.78 -2.69 12.32
CA GLY A 148 0.59 -3.13 12.01
C GLY A 148 0.75 -3.56 10.55
N PHE A 149 -0.01 -4.58 10.13
CA PHE A 149 0.08 -5.10 8.77
C PHE A 149 -0.47 -4.09 7.75
N GLY A 150 -1.56 -3.37 8.06
CA GLY A 150 -2.11 -2.34 7.18
C GLY A 150 -1.14 -1.20 6.86
N PHE A 151 -0.39 -0.71 7.85
CA PHE A 151 0.60 0.34 7.65
C PHE A 151 1.79 -0.14 6.82
N GLY A 152 2.29 -1.36 7.08
CA GLY A 152 3.35 -1.97 6.28
C GLY A 152 2.94 -2.23 4.83
N ALA A 153 1.74 -2.80 4.63
CA ALA A 153 1.22 -3.10 3.30
C ALA A 153 0.95 -1.83 2.47
N CYS A 154 0.54 -0.73 3.11
CA CYS A 154 0.41 0.58 2.47
C CYS A 154 1.75 1.06 1.89
N GLY A 155 2.80 1.09 2.72
CA GLY A 155 4.12 1.54 2.28
C GLY A 155 4.67 0.72 1.12
N ILE A 156 4.49 -0.61 1.16
CA ILE A 156 4.86 -1.51 0.06
C ILE A 156 4.04 -1.20 -1.20
N PHE A 157 2.73 -0.98 -1.07
CA PHE A 157 1.86 -0.65 -2.20
C PHE A 157 2.30 0.65 -2.88
N VAL A 158 2.47 1.74 -2.12
CA VAL A 158 2.86 3.03 -2.70
C VAL A 158 4.25 2.94 -3.31
N ALA A 159 5.21 2.29 -2.63
CA ALA A 159 6.57 2.10 -3.15
C ALA A 159 6.59 1.28 -4.44
N ALA A 160 5.80 0.21 -4.53
CA ALA A 160 5.70 -0.65 -5.71
C ALA A 160 5.15 0.11 -6.93
N PHE A 161 4.11 0.93 -6.74
CA PHE A 161 3.53 1.75 -7.81
C PHE A 161 4.50 2.85 -8.27
N VAL A 162 5.17 3.51 -7.33
CA VAL A 162 6.18 4.54 -7.63
C VAL A 162 7.36 3.92 -8.39
N CYS A 163 7.90 2.78 -7.92
CA CYS A 163 8.96 2.06 -8.62
C CYS A 163 8.56 1.69 -10.05
N ALA A 164 7.42 1.02 -10.21
CA ALA A 164 6.95 0.57 -11.53
C ALA A 164 6.69 1.76 -12.48
N GLY A 165 6.22 2.89 -11.97
CA GLY A 165 6.00 4.12 -12.74
C GLY A 165 7.27 4.90 -13.07
N GLN A 166 8.29 4.82 -12.21
CA GLN A 166 9.58 5.49 -12.43
C GLN A 166 10.40 4.79 -13.52
N TRP A 167 10.41 3.45 -13.58
CA TRP A 167 11.24 2.69 -14.53
C TRP A 167 10.82 2.81 -16.01
N PHE A 168 9.57 3.16 -16.30
CA PHE A 168 9.07 3.30 -17.66
C PHE A 168 8.48 4.69 -17.83
N GLU A 169 8.77 5.41 -18.91
CA GLU A 169 8.04 6.64 -19.27
C GLU A 169 6.96 6.37 -20.32
N LYS A 170 7.34 5.70 -21.41
CA LYS A 170 6.46 5.45 -22.58
C LYS A 170 5.46 4.30 -22.36
N ARG A 171 5.74 3.38 -21.43
CA ARG A 171 4.94 2.16 -21.17
C ARG A 171 4.45 2.05 -19.72
N ARG A 172 4.27 3.18 -19.03
CA ARG A 172 3.80 3.25 -17.63
C ARG A 172 2.52 2.45 -17.39
N GLY A 173 1.52 2.63 -18.25
CA GLY A 173 0.24 1.94 -18.10
C GLY A 173 0.34 0.42 -18.17
N LEU A 174 1.23 -0.12 -19.01
CA LEU A 174 1.44 -1.56 -19.14
C LEU A 174 2.17 -2.13 -17.91
N ALA A 175 3.19 -1.43 -17.43
CA ALA A 175 3.91 -1.83 -16.21
C ALA A 175 2.97 -1.85 -14.98
N LEU A 176 2.19 -0.79 -14.79
CA LEU A 176 1.21 -0.71 -13.71
C LEU A 176 0.10 -1.77 -13.86
N GLY A 177 -0.34 -2.04 -15.10
CA GLY A 177 -1.31 -3.09 -15.40
C GLY A 177 -0.83 -4.50 -15.01
N ILE A 178 0.46 -4.79 -15.16
CA ILE A 178 1.03 -6.08 -14.73
C ILE A 178 1.11 -6.18 -13.21
N VAL A 179 1.45 -5.07 -12.54
CA VAL A 179 1.45 -5.02 -11.06
C VAL A 179 0.04 -5.23 -10.51
N THR A 180 -0.97 -4.58 -11.10
CA THR A 180 -2.37 -4.76 -10.69
C THR A 180 -2.92 -6.15 -11.04
N ALA A 181 -2.51 -6.74 -12.16
CA ALA A 181 -2.85 -8.12 -12.50
C ALA A 181 -2.32 -9.11 -11.46
N GLY A 182 -1.09 -8.92 -10.99
CA GLY A 182 -0.50 -9.73 -9.91
C GLY A 182 -1.27 -9.63 -8.59
N ASN A 183 -1.76 -8.43 -8.25
CA ASN A 183 -2.63 -8.23 -7.10
C ASN A 183 -3.90 -9.08 -7.20
N SER A 184 -4.63 -8.98 -8.32
CA SER A 184 -5.85 -9.77 -8.56
C SER A 184 -5.60 -11.28 -8.52
N LEU A 185 -4.46 -11.75 -9.03
CA LEU A 185 -4.09 -13.16 -8.93
C LEU A 185 -3.86 -13.57 -7.46
N GLY A 186 -3.20 -12.74 -6.65
CA GLY A 186 -2.95 -13.01 -5.24
C GLY A 186 -4.23 -13.09 -4.41
N THR A 187 -5.16 -12.16 -4.67
CA THR A 187 -6.43 -12.09 -3.93
C THR A 187 -7.34 -13.28 -4.20
N ASN A 188 -7.23 -13.92 -5.37
CA ASN A 188 -8.06 -15.08 -5.72
C ASN A 188 -7.34 -16.40 -5.43
N LEU A 189 -6.06 -16.54 -5.83
CA LEU A 189 -5.35 -17.82 -5.73
C LEU A 189 -5.11 -18.26 -4.29
N ILE A 190 -4.68 -17.36 -3.40
CA ILE A 190 -4.37 -17.74 -2.01
C ILE A 190 -5.64 -18.21 -1.27
N PRO A 191 -6.78 -17.49 -1.31
CA PRO A 191 -8.00 -17.97 -0.67
C PRO A 191 -8.54 -19.26 -1.27
N THR A 192 -8.46 -19.45 -2.59
CA THR A 192 -8.89 -20.73 -3.22
C THR A 192 -8.04 -21.89 -2.73
N PHE A 193 -6.72 -21.70 -2.60
CA PHE A 193 -5.81 -22.74 -2.11
C PHE A 193 -6.08 -23.07 -0.63
N VAL A 194 -6.28 -22.04 0.20
CA VAL A 194 -6.67 -22.19 1.60
C VAL A 194 -8.01 -22.91 1.71
N ALA A 195 -9.02 -22.48 0.97
CA ALA A 195 -10.33 -23.13 0.95
C ALA A 195 -10.23 -24.61 0.57
N LEU A 196 -9.46 -24.94 -0.47
CA LEU A 196 -9.24 -26.32 -0.90
C LEU A 196 -8.56 -27.15 0.20
N SER A 197 -7.50 -26.63 0.81
CA SER A 197 -6.79 -27.32 1.91
C SER A 197 -7.71 -27.61 3.09
N LEU A 198 -8.60 -26.67 3.40
CA LEU A 198 -9.57 -26.79 4.49
C LEU A 198 -10.72 -27.75 4.14
N LEU A 199 -11.04 -27.93 2.86
CA LEU A 199 -12.02 -28.92 2.41
C LEU A 199 -11.46 -30.34 2.46
N LEU A 200 -10.18 -30.52 2.08
CA LEU A 200 -9.50 -31.80 2.17
C LEU A 200 -9.38 -32.28 3.62
N TRP A 201 -9.11 -31.36 4.55
CA TRP A 201 -9.05 -31.70 5.98
C TRP A 201 -10.44 -32.05 6.55
N GLY A 202 -11.50 -31.38 6.11
CA GLY A 202 -12.87 -31.62 6.59
C GLY A 202 -13.59 -32.84 5.99
N SER A 203 -13.04 -33.50 4.97
CA SER A 203 -13.62 -34.72 4.38
C SER A 203 -13.14 -36.01 5.05
N GLY A 204 -12.30 -35.91 6.09
CA GLY A 204 -11.70 -37.04 6.81
C GLY A 204 -12.38 -37.40 8.14
N GLU A 205 -13.47 -36.71 8.51
CA GLU A 205 -14.30 -37.01 9.70
C GLU A 205 -15.68 -37.56 9.30
#